data_AF-X0HBU4-F1
#
_entry.id   AF-X0HBU4-F1
#
_cell.length_a   1.000
_cell.length_b   1.000
_cell.length_c   1.000
_cell.angle_alpha   90.00
_cell.angle_beta   90.00
_cell.angle_gamma   90.00
#
_symmetry.space_group_name_H-M   'P 1'
#
loop_
_entity.id
_entity.type
_entity.pdbx_description
1 polymer ?
#
loop_
_entity_poly.entity_id
_entity_poly.type
_entity_poly.pdbx_seq_one_letter_code
_entity_poly.pdbx_strand_id
1 'polypeptide(L)'
;MRYSLALSYLLQSVSALSLSVDSSGGNSSSQLLYGVLYEDIYHSGDGGLYGELIRNRAFQGSSKDRVASLDRNTDFWHPVGGVTLSIDDSKPALSSSLPYHLRMDVPKGATGKVGFYNEGFWGFNVDATKRYIASLHIRGDYSGSVEVYFNNSITGKKLSSAAVKVTQAESNGWKKIETPTFHPASSPGNPNNTFYFTFDGEALAGKSLHINLLSLFKQTYKNRFNGLREDLAQAVGDIGASWIRLPGGNNMEGVGFPYHFKWNETIGDLKDRPGRLGTWGDINTDGFGILEQMQMAKDLDLTVVLGLFAGLYLNGDIIAQKDIGPYVDLALSELEFLTGDTSTKYGSLRASLGFPQPFTVEWVEIGNEDYLNGGGPTYKSYRFRALYDAIRAKYPKMNVISSINPSPSPDKGNGGKSRDRDPVTPGSRHPAFSLNTTTFINSITQKGNII
;
A
#
# COMPACT_ATOMS: atom_id res chain seq x y z
N MET A 1 -39.11 9.75 -68.82
CA MET A 1 -37.75 9.36 -68.39
C MET A 1 -37.56 9.90 -66.97
N ARG A 2 -38.17 9.25 -65.97
CA ARG A 2 -37.61 8.17 -65.15
C ARG A 2 -36.40 8.64 -64.33
N TYR A 3 -36.75 9.14 -63.14
CA TYR A 3 -35.95 9.12 -61.93
C TYR A 3 -35.19 7.80 -61.79
N SER A 4 -33.92 7.79 -62.19
CA SER A 4 -33.02 6.63 -61.99
C SER A 4 -31.61 7.04 -61.58
N LEU A 5 -31.39 8.32 -61.26
CA LEU A 5 -30.17 8.81 -60.63
C LEU A 5 -30.43 8.92 -59.13
N ALA A 6 -29.87 7.98 -58.36
CA ALA A 6 -29.50 8.08 -56.93
C ALA A 6 -29.81 6.82 -56.09
N LEU A 7 -29.62 5.60 -56.62
CA LEU A 7 -29.64 4.39 -55.77
C LEU A 7 -28.48 3.40 -56.01
N SER A 8 -27.45 3.77 -56.77
CA SER A 8 -26.42 2.81 -57.17
C SER A 8 -25.04 2.99 -56.51
N TYR A 9 -24.87 3.98 -55.63
CA TYR A 9 -23.57 4.29 -55.00
C TYR A 9 -23.53 4.11 -53.47
N LEU A 10 -24.45 3.33 -52.91
CA LEU A 10 -24.38 2.87 -51.52
C LEU A 10 -24.48 1.35 -51.44
N LEU A 11 -23.79 0.64 -52.33
CA LEU A 11 -23.34 -0.71 -52.00
C LEU A 11 -22.10 -0.55 -51.13
N GLN A 12 -22.32 -0.30 -49.84
CA GLN A 12 -21.29 -0.56 -48.83
C GLN A 12 -20.83 -2.00 -49.05
N SER A 13 -19.55 -2.18 -49.32
CA SER A 13 -18.91 -3.49 -49.40
C SER A 13 -18.98 -4.15 -48.03
N VAL A 14 -20.09 -4.83 -47.72
CA VAL A 14 -20.20 -5.65 -46.52
C VAL A 14 -19.31 -6.87 -46.75
N SER A 15 -18.09 -6.81 -46.23
CA SER A 15 -17.20 -7.97 -46.19
C SER A 15 -17.64 -8.84 -45.01
N ALA A 16 -18.15 -10.04 -45.30
CA ALA A 16 -18.42 -11.03 -44.27
C ALA A 16 -17.09 -11.65 -43.81
N LEU A 17 -16.84 -11.62 -42.51
CA LEU A 17 -15.76 -12.38 -41.88
C LEU A 17 -16.32 -13.71 -41.41
N SER A 18 -15.72 -14.82 -41.86
CA SER A 18 -16.01 -16.14 -41.30
C SER A 18 -15.01 -16.43 -40.18
N LEU A 19 -15.52 -16.67 -38.97
CA LEU A 19 -14.74 -17.17 -37.84
C LEU A 19 -15.06 -18.66 -37.67
N SER A 20 -14.13 -19.52 -38.06
CA SER A 20 -14.21 -20.95 -37.74
C SER A 20 -13.58 -21.19 -36.37
N VAL A 21 -14.33 -21.79 -35.45
CA VAL A 21 -13.84 -22.20 -34.14
C VAL A 21 -13.86 -23.72 -34.09
N ASP A 22 -12.67 -24.32 -33.98
CA ASP A 22 -12.56 -25.78 -33.88
C ASP A 22 -13.11 -26.27 -32.55
N SER A 23 -13.84 -27.39 -32.58
CA SER A 23 -14.43 -28.01 -31.38
C SER A 23 -13.43 -28.88 -30.60
N SER A 24 -12.19 -29.02 -31.09
CA SER A 24 -11.14 -29.84 -30.49
C SER A 24 -9.75 -29.34 -30.91
N GLY A 25 -8.69 -29.83 -30.25
CA GLY A 25 -7.29 -29.46 -30.55
C GLY A 25 -6.74 -28.28 -29.76
N GLY A 26 -7.54 -27.68 -28.87
CA GLY A 26 -7.10 -26.67 -27.91
C GLY A 26 -6.41 -27.27 -26.68
N ASN A 27 -5.76 -26.41 -25.89
CA ASN A 27 -5.16 -26.72 -24.60
C ASN A 27 -6.08 -26.32 -23.43
N SER A 28 -5.96 -27.01 -22.30
CA SER A 28 -6.63 -26.61 -21.06
C SER A 28 -6.18 -25.22 -20.63
N SER A 29 -7.14 -24.34 -20.34
CA SER A 29 -6.86 -23.04 -19.73
C SER A 29 -6.45 -23.24 -18.27
N SER A 30 -5.40 -22.55 -17.84
CA SER A 30 -4.99 -22.59 -16.45
C SER A 30 -6.02 -21.90 -15.54
N GLN A 31 -6.22 -22.45 -14.34
CA GLN A 31 -6.98 -21.80 -13.28
C GLN A 31 -6.33 -20.52 -12.77
N LEU A 32 -5.03 -20.30 -13.05
CA LEU A 32 -4.30 -19.08 -12.70
C LEU A 32 -4.20 -18.09 -13.89
N LEU A 33 -5.08 -18.20 -14.88
CA LEU A 33 -5.01 -17.35 -16.08
C LEU A 33 -5.24 -15.87 -15.78
N TYR A 34 -6.12 -15.55 -14.82
CA TYR A 34 -6.49 -14.19 -14.47
C TYR A 34 -6.12 -13.88 -13.03
N GLY A 35 -5.47 -12.74 -12.82
CA GLY A 35 -5.15 -12.23 -11.51
C GLY A 35 -4.95 -10.74 -11.51
N VAL A 36 -4.63 -10.22 -10.33
CA VAL A 36 -4.45 -8.79 -10.09
C VAL A 36 -3.05 -8.51 -9.57
N LEU A 37 -2.58 -7.29 -9.77
CA LEU A 37 -1.32 -6.79 -9.22
C LEU A 37 -1.67 -5.68 -8.26
N TYR A 38 -1.04 -5.68 -7.08
CA TYR A 38 -1.13 -4.57 -6.16
C TYR A 38 0.25 -3.97 -5.90
N GLU A 39 0.32 -2.66 -6.10
CA GLU A 39 1.36 -1.79 -5.59
C GLU A 39 0.68 -0.50 -5.10
N ASP A 40 1.33 0.25 -4.19
CA ASP A 40 0.81 1.56 -3.78
C ASP A 40 1.15 2.62 -4.84
N ILE A 41 0.23 2.78 -5.79
CA ILE A 41 0.28 3.72 -6.91
C ILE A 41 -0.97 4.59 -6.88
N TYR A 42 -0.80 5.90 -6.98
CA TYR A 42 -1.90 6.87 -6.98
C TYR A 42 -2.89 6.66 -5.81
N HIS A 43 -2.36 6.47 -4.59
CA HIS A 43 -3.17 6.21 -3.38
C HIS A 43 -4.01 4.93 -3.45
N SER A 44 -3.55 3.88 -4.14
CA SER A 44 -4.18 2.56 -4.10
C SER A 44 -3.98 1.86 -2.75
N GLY A 45 -2.92 2.18 -2.00
CA GLY A 45 -2.69 1.77 -0.62
C GLY A 45 -3.19 2.82 0.35
N ASP A 46 -2.31 3.73 0.76
CA ASP A 46 -2.66 4.86 1.64
C ASP A 46 -3.69 5.80 0.97
N GLY A 47 -4.92 5.81 1.49
CA GLY A 47 -6.07 6.52 0.91
C GLY A 47 -7.00 5.65 0.04
N GLY A 48 -6.54 4.44 -0.29
CA GLY A 48 -7.22 3.47 -1.15
C GLY A 48 -7.62 2.21 -0.38
N LEU A 49 -7.08 1.06 -0.74
CA LEU A 49 -7.42 -0.24 -0.15
C LEU A 49 -7.17 -0.28 1.36
N TYR A 50 -6.17 0.44 1.87
CA TYR A 50 -5.90 0.52 3.30
C TYR A 50 -6.98 1.32 4.04
N GLY A 51 -7.46 0.80 5.16
CA GLY A 51 -8.62 1.33 5.89
C GLY A 51 -8.43 2.65 6.63
N GLU A 52 -7.19 3.15 6.71
CA GLU A 52 -6.87 4.42 7.39
C GLU A 52 -7.46 5.61 6.62
N LEU A 53 -8.10 6.53 7.35
CA LEU A 53 -8.76 7.68 6.76
C LEU A 53 -7.97 8.99 6.96
N ILE A 54 -7.04 9.04 7.92
CA ILE A 54 -6.24 10.24 8.20
C ILE A 54 -5.03 10.30 7.24
N ARG A 55 -4.89 11.41 6.53
CA ARG A 55 -3.72 11.69 5.71
C ARG A 55 -2.63 12.38 6.53
N ASN A 56 -1.36 12.09 6.24
CA ASN A 56 -0.21 12.61 6.99
C ASN A 56 -0.35 12.35 8.51
N ARG A 57 -0.68 11.11 8.84
CA ARG A 57 -1.17 10.72 10.18
C ARG A 57 -0.11 10.67 11.27
N ALA A 58 1.16 10.57 10.88
CA ALA A 58 2.31 10.43 11.77
C ALA A 58 3.53 11.23 11.30
N PHE A 59 3.34 12.19 10.39
CA PHE A 59 4.41 13.09 9.94
C PHE A 59 5.64 12.34 9.42
N GLN A 60 5.41 11.29 8.61
CA GLN A 60 6.44 10.40 8.06
C GLN A 60 7.12 10.96 6.81
N GLY A 61 6.66 12.11 6.33
CA GLY A 61 7.19 12.86 5.20
C GLY A 61 6.09 13.73 4.59
N SER A 62 6.31 14.15 3.36
CA SER A 62 5.41 15.00 2.60
C SER A 62 5.45 14.68 1.12
N SER A 63 4.63 15.37 0.34
CA SER A 63 4.71 15.35 -1.11
C SER A 63 4.42 16.72 -1.69
N LYS A 64 5.13 17.07 -2.75
CA LYS A 64 4.88 18.28 -3.54
C LYS A 64 4.98 17.95 -5.01
N ASP A 65 4.00 18.39 -5.80
CA ASP A 65 3.96 18.18 -7.26
C ASP A 65 4.15 16.70 -7.66
N ARG A 66 3.58 15.79 -6.87
CA ARG A 66 3.71 14.32 -7.03
C ARG A 66 5.16 13.81 -6.91
N VAL A 67 5.94 14.45 -6.05
CA VAL A 67 7.26 13.96 -5.63
C VAL A 67 7.24 13.80 -4.12
N ALA A 68 7.50 12.58 -3.65
CA ALA A 68 7.61 12.29 -2.23
C ALA A 68 8.89 12.92 -1.65
N SER A 69 8.81 13.47 -0.45
CA SER A 69 9.93 14.06 0.28
C SER A 69 9.92 13.59 1.74
N LEU A 70 11.11 13.45 2.33
CA LEU A 70 11.25 13.25 3.76
C LEU A 70 11.10 14.56 4.55
N ASP A 71 10.83 15.69 3.91
CA ASP A 71 10.48 16.91 4.64
C ASP A 71 9.20 16.69 5.45
N ARG A 72 9.19 17.19 6.68
CA ARG A 72 8.04 17.08 7.57
C ARG A 72 7.28 18.40 7.58
N ASN A 73 5.97 18.31 7.47
CA ASN A 73 5.10 19.48 7.47
C ASN A 73 3.75 19.14 8.11
N THR A 74 2.94 20.18 8.28
CA THR A 74 1.57 20.08 8.79
C THR A 74 0.54 20.01 7.67
N ASP A 75 0.92 19.56 6.46
CA ASP A 75 -0.02 19.49 5.34
C ASP A 75 -1.22 18.63 5.73
N PHE A 76 -2.40 19.03 5.22
CA PHE A 76 -3.71 18.45 5.50
C PHE A 76 -4.24 18.67 6.93
N TRP A 77 -3.47 19.33 7.80
CA TRP A 77 -3.87 19.69 9.16
C TRP A 77 -4.13 21.18 9.31
N HIS A 78 -5.25 21.53 9.95
CA HIS A 78 -5.70 22.92 10.07
C HIS A 78 -6.04 23.28 11.52
N PRO A 79 -5.61 24.45 12.01
CA PRO A 79 -5.83 24.86 13.39
C PRO A 79 -7.29 25.20 13.69
N VAL A 80 -7.69 25.01 14.94
CA VAL A 80 -9.00 25.36 15.51
C VAL A 80 -8.78 26.10 16.83
N GLY A 81 -9.54 27.18 17.06
CA GLY A 81 -9.47 27.93 18.31
C GLY A 81 -8.18 28.75 18.48
N GLY A 82 -7.60 29.23 17.38
CA GLY A 82 -6.44 30.13 17.39
C GLY A 82 -5.09 29.48 17.74
N VAL A 83 -5.01 28.15 17.73
CA VAL A 83 -3.74 27.43 17.95
C VAL A 83 -2.77 27.60 16.78
N THR A 84 -1.48 27.44 17.07
CA THR A 84 -0.43 27.33 16.04
C THR A 84 0.02 25.89 15.93
N LEU A 85 0.10 25.38 14.71
CA LEU A 85 0.59 24.03 14.40
C LEU A 85 2.00 24.12 13.82
N SER A 86 2.90 23.26 14.28
CA SER A 86 4.25 23.12 13.75
C SER A 86 4.74 21.67 13.88
N ILE A 87 5.81 21.33 13.16
CA ILE A 87 6.52 20.07 13.38
C ILE A 87 7.64 20.28 14.39
N ASP A 88 7.75 19.35 15.33
CA ASP A 88 8.78 19.30 16.37
C ASP A 88 9.40 17.89 16.42
N ASP A 89 10.63 17.79 16.93
CA ASP A 89 11.41 16.56 17.12
C ASP A 89 12.01 16.44 18.53
N SER A 90 11.58 17.33 19.44
CA SER A 90 11.95 17.34 20.85
C SER A 90 11.74 15.97 21.51
N LYS A 91 12.65 15.61 22.42
CA LYS A 91 12.67 14.28 23.06
C LYS A 91 11.80 14.23 24.33
N PRO A 92 11.26 13.04 24.68
CA PRO A 92 11.37 11.76 23.96
C PRO A 92 10.53 11.72 22.67
N ALA A 93 11.04 11.08 21.63
CA ALA A 93 10.24 10.74 20.44
C ALA A 93 9.25 9.61 20.77
N LEU A 94 8.19 9.46 19.97
CA LEU A 94 7.23 8.36 20.14
C LEU A 94 7.93 6.99 19.94
N SER A 95 8.80 6.93 18.94
CA SER A 95 9.70 5.81 18.67
C SER A 95 10.89 6.32 17.83
N SER A 96 11.87 5.46 17.56
CA SER A 96 12.91 5.75 16.56
C SER A 96 12.37 5.84 15.13
N SER A 97 11.26 5.16 14.84
CA SER A 97 10.61 5.14 13.53
C SER A 97 9.75 6.37 13.28
N LEU A 98 9.20 6.98 14.33
CA LEU A 98 8.40 8.20 14.28
C LEU A 98 9.06 9.31 15.13
N PRO A 99 10.19 9.89 14.67
CA PRO A 99 10.96 10.85 15.45
C PRO A 99 10.36 12.26 15.49
N TYR A 100 9.46 12.59 14.56
CA TYR A 100 8.80 13.89 14.44
C TYR A 100 7.33 13.81 14.88
N HIS A 101 6.80 14.92 15.36
CA HIS A 101 5.43 15.02 15.84
C HIS A 101 4.85 16.42 15.61
N LEU A 102 3.52 16.51 15.64
CA LEU A 102 2.81 17.78 15.64
C LEU A 102 2.97 18.44 17.01
N ARG A 103 3.45 19.67 17.04
CA ARG A 103 3.35 20.56 18.19
C ARG A 103 2.20 21.53 17.98
N MET A 104 1.27 21.53 18.92
CA MET A 104 0.16 22.47 18.99
C MET A 104 0.41 23.46 20.13
N ASP A 105 0.70 24.71 19.80
CA ASP A 105 0.82 25.80 20.77
C ASP A 105 -0.54 26.49 20.97
N VAL A 106 -0.98 26.58 22.22
CA VAL A 106 -2.28 27.15 22.58
C VAL A 106 -2.11 28.56 23.16
N PRO A 107 -2.84 29.57 22.64
CA PRO A 107 -2.72 30.95 23.13
C PRO A 107 -2.97 31.09 24.64
N LYS A 108 -2.32 32.07 25.25
CA LYS A 108 -2.65 32.47 26.62
C LYS A 108 -4.10 32.96 26.67
N GLY A 109 -4.84 32.53 27.69
CA GLY A 109 -6.25 32.89 27.85
C GLY A 109 -7.20 32.23 26.85
N ALA A 110 -6.77 31.18 26.14
CA ALA A 110 -7.67 30.38 25.32
C ALA A 110 -8.83 29.83 26.16
N THR A 111 -10.05 29.86 25.60
CA THR A 111 -11.26 29.30 26.19
C THR A 111 -12.00 28.45 25.15
N GLY A 112 -12.98 27.66 25.59
CA GLY A 112 -13.78 26.84 24.68
C GLY A 112 -12.99 25.69 24.05
N LYS A 113 -13.25 25.39 22.77
CA LYS A 113 -12.58 24.29 22.04
C LYS A 113 -11.40 24.79 21.24
N VAL A 114 -10.24 24.19 21.47
CA VAL A 114 -9.01 24.38 20.69
C VAL A 114 -8.61 23.05 20.07
N GLY A 115 -7.81 23.05 19.00
CA GLY A 115 -7.38 21.80 18.39
C GLY A 115 -7.07 21.95 16.91
N PHE A 116 -7.38 20.91 16.15
CA PHE A 116 -7.12 20.88 14.72
C PHE A 116 -8.04 19.88 14.03
N TYR A 117 -8.11 19.96 12.69
CA TYR A 117 -8.78 18.96 11.88
C TYR A 117 -7.90 18.49 10.73
N ASN A 118 -8.17 17.28 10.25
CA ASN A 118 -7.60 16.70 9.04
C ASN A 118 -8.64 16.73 7.91
N GLU A 119 -8.22 16.97 6.68
CA GLU A 119 -9.09 16.89 5.50
C GLU A 119 -9.16 15.51 4.84
N GLY A 120 -8.37 14.54 5.32
CA GLY A 120 -8.35 13.17 4.80
C GLY A 120 -7.76 13.07 3.40
N PHE A 121 -8.05 11.97 2.72
CA PHE A 121 -7.71 11.79 1.31
C PHE A 121 -8.83 12.38 0.43
N TRP A 122 -8.77 13.69 0.20
CA TRP A 122 -9.79 14.49 -0.51
C TRP A 122 -11.19 14.40 0.11
N GLY A 123 -11.24 14.37 1.45
CA GLY A 123 -12.47 14.28 2.22
C GLY A 123 -12.74 12.91 2.83
N PHE A 124 -13.89 12.78 3.47
CA PHE A 124 -14.32 11.55 4.15
C PHE A 124 -15.70 11.13 3.69
N ASN A 125 -15.85 9.89 3.25
CA ASN A 125 -17.16 9.27 3.06
C ASN A 125 -17.71 8.78 4.41
N VAL A 126 -18.54 9.63 5.04
CA VAL A 126 -19.16 9.38 6.35
C VAL A 126 -20.40 8.50 6.18
N ASP A 127 -20.44 7.37 6.89
CA ASP A 127 -21.48 6.36 6.81
C ASP A 127 -22.05 6.06 8.21
N ALA A 128 -23.29 6.49 8.46
CA ALA A 128 -23.98 6.29 9.74
C ALA A 128 -24.22 4.81 10.08
N THR A 129 -24.15 3.90 9.11
CA THR A 129 -24.36 2.47 9.33
C THR A 129 -23.09 1.76 9.82
N LYS A 130 -21.95 2.45 9.84
CA LYS A 130 -20.65 1.90 10.17
C LYS A 130 -20.11 2.48 11.47
N ARG A 131 -19.45 1.63 12.24
CA ARG A 131 -18.67 2.05 13.41
C ARG A 131 -17.35 2.69 12.98
N TYR A 132 -16.90 3.64 13.78
CA TYR A 132 -15.59 4.29 13.66
C TYR A 132 -14.84 4.21 14.98
N ILE A 133 -13.52 4.21 14.91
CA ILE A 133 -12.63 4.32 16.05
C ILE A 133 -11.50 5.27 15.71
N ALA A 134 -11.20 6.20 16.62
CA ALA A 134 -10.11 7.14 16.47
C ALA A 134 -9.06 6.89 17.56
N SER A 135 -7.80 7.16 17.22
CA SER A 135 -6.72 7.17 18.20
C SER A 135 -5.69 8.25 17.88
N LEU A 136 -4.91 8.61 18.90
CA LEU A 136 -3.78 9.53 18.83
C LEU A 136 -2.82 9.24 19.99
N HIS A 137 -1.55 9.57 19.82
CA HIS A 137 -0.60 9.64 20.92
C HIS A 137 -0.40 11.09 21.32
N ILE A 138 -0.42 11.38 22.62
CA ILE A 138 -0.13 12.71 23.14
C ILE A 138 1.01 12.69 24.15
N ARG A 139 1.72 13.81 24.23
CA ARG A 139 2.71 14.13 25.26
C ARG A 139 2.57 15.62 25.64
N GLY A 140 2.68 15.93 26.93
CA GLY A 140 2.43 17.26 27.48
C GLY A 140 1.34 17.27 28.56
N ASP A 141 1.33 18.35 29.35
CA ASP A 141 0.40 18.49 30.48
C ASP A 141 -1.02 18.79 30.00
N TYR A 142 -1.92 17.82 30.15
CA TYR A 142 -3.33 17.97 29.82
C TYR A 142 -4.22 17.18 30.79
N SER A 143 -5.22 17.85 31.34
CA SER A 143 -6.30 17.20 32.09
C SER A 143 -7.63 17.74 31.61
N GLY A 144 -8.37 16.95 30.83
CA GLY A 144 -9.59 17.38 30.18
C GLY A 144 -10.19 16.31 29.29
N SER A 145 -11.04 16.71 28.35
CA SER A 145 -11.65 15.80 27.37
C SER A 145 -11.04 16.00 26.00
N VAL A 146 -10.63 14.91 25.34
CA VAL A 146 -10.33 14.93 23.91
C VAL A 146 -11.61 14.53 23.18
N GLU A 147 -12.16 15.42 22.36
CA GLU A 147 -13.34 15.17 21.54
C GLU A 147 -12.92 15.06 20.08
N VAL A 148 -13.36 13.99 19.41
CA VAL A 148 -13.20 13.79 17.97
C VAL A 148 -14.56 13.79 17.28
N TYR A 149 -14.61 14.29 16.04
CA TYR A 149 -15.85 14.31 15.28
C TYR A 149 -15.65 14.56 13.78
N PHE A 150 -16.58 14.04 12.99
CA PHE A 150 -16.80 14.53 11.63
C PHE A 150 -17.58 15.84 11.62
N ASN A 151 -17.13 16.79 10.80
CA ASN A 151 -17.86 18.00 10.45
C ASN A 151 -18.14 18.00 8.96
N ASN A 152 -19.37 18.33 8.57
CA ASN A 152 -19.69 18.55 7.16
C ASN A 152 -19.20 19.93 6.73
N SER A 153 -18.27 19.97 5.77
CA SER A 153 -17.61 21.20 5.35
C SER A 153 -18.52 22.15 4.56
N ILE A 154 -19.63 21.65 4.01
CA ILE A 154 -20.62 22.47 3.29
C ILE A 154 -21.60 23.15 4.25
N THR A 155 -22.14 22.39 5.21
CA THR A 155 -23.23 22.84 6.09
C THR A 155 -22.76 23.31 7.47
N GLY A 156 -21.50 23.03 7.84
CA GLY A 156 -20.98 23.24 9.19
C GLY A 156 -21.59 22.30 10.25
N LYS A 157 -22.37 21.30 9.83
CA LYS A 157 -23.03 20.38 10.75
C LYS A 157 -22.03 19.36 11.29
N LYS A 158 -21.95 19.27 12.62
CA LYS A 158 -21.29 18.15 13.32
C LYS A 158 -22.10 16.87 13.10
N LEU A 159 -21.47 15.86 12.49
CA LEU A 159 -22.13 14.60 12.07
C LEU A 159 -21.99 13.46 13.09
N SER A 160 -20.98 13.52 13.95
CA SER A 160 -20.68 12.53 14.99
C SER A 160 -19.98 13.23 16.14
N SER A 161 -19.84 12.57 17.29
CA SER A 161 -18.78 12.88 18.22
C SER A 161 -18.46 11.68 19.11
N ALA A 162 -17.20 11.59 19.52
CA ALA A 162 -16.77 10.72 20.60
C ALA A 162 -15.80 11.50 21.48
N ALA A 163 -15.84 11.25 22.78
CA ALA A 163 -15.04 11.98 23.74
C ALA A 163 -14.39 11.03 24.75
N VAL A 164 -13.14 11.33 25.10
CA VAL A 164 -12.36 10.56 26.09
C VAL A 164 -11.79 11.52 27.12
N LYS A 165 -12.02 11.23 28.40
CA LYS A 165 -11.35 11.94 29.49
C LYS A 165 -9.89 11.49 29.56
N VAL A 166 -8.99 12.46 29.62
CA VAL A 166 -7.56 12.24 29.62
C VAL A 166 -6.93 13.06 30.74
N THR A 167 -6.09 12.39 31.52
CA THR A 167 -5.09 13.04 32.36
C THR A 167 -3.73 12.56 31.87
N GLN A 168 -2.89 13.53 31.52
CA GLN A 168 -1.54 13.33 31.01
C GLN A 168 -0.63 14.42 31.59
N ALA A 169 0.58 14.03 31.95
CA ALA A 169 1.65 14.93 32.34
C ALA A 169 2.84 14.70 31.41
N GLU A 170 3.66 15.73 31.16
CA GLU A 170 4.87 15.61 30.34
C GLU A 170 5.80 14.49 30.87
N SER A 171 5.89 14.36 32.19
CA SER A 171 6.71 13.34 32.87
C SER A 171 6.30 11.89 32.60
N ASN A 172 5.07 11.66 32.10
CA ASN A 172 4.62 10.33 31.69
C ASN A 172 5.06 9.95 30.27
N GLY A 173 5.71 10.86 29.54
CA GLY A 173 6.11 10.64 28.14
C GLY A 173 4.90 10.59 27.21
N TRP A 174 4.87 9.63 26.28
CA TRP A 174 3.79 9.45 25.32
C TRP A 174 2.68 8.56 25.85
N LYS A 175 1.44 8.99 25.66
CA LYS A 175 0.23 8.22 26.00
C LYS A 175 -0.65 8.03 24.77
N LYS A 176 -0.93 6.78 24.41
CA LYS A 176 -1.98 6.46 23.43
C LYS A 176 -3.35 6.75 24.03
N ILE A 177 -4.18 7.43 23.27
CA ILE A 177 -5.60 7.65 23.52
C ILE A 177 -6.36 6.98 22.39
N GLU A 178 -7.42 6.25 22.75
CA GLU A 178 -8.32 5.61 21.81
C GLU A 178 -9.75 5.90 22.24
N THR A 179 -10.62 6.22 21.28
CA THR A 179 -12.02 6.49 21.56
C THR A 179 -12.80 5.19 21.72
N PRO A 180 -13.93 5.20 22.46
CA PRO A 180 -14.97 4.22 22.23
C PRO A 180 -15.36 4.22 20.75
N THR A 181 -15.85 3.08 20.25
CA THR A 181 -16.42 3.02 18.91
C THR A 181 -17.65 3.93 18.83
N PHE A 182 -17.80 4.69 17.75
CA PHE A 182 -18.91 5.62 17.56
C PHE A 182 -19.52 5.50 16.16
N HIS A 183 -20.75 5.98 16.02
CA HIS A 183 -21.49 6.02 14.76
C HIS A 183 -21.88 7.46 14.42
N PRO A 184 -21.73 7.90 13.16
CA PRO A 184 -22.32 9.15 12.71
C PRO A 184 -23.85 9.13 12.81
N ALA A 185 -24.44 10.29 13.08
CA ALA A 185 -25.89 10.48 13.16
C ALA A 185 -26.57 10.45 11.77
N SER A 186 -25.82 10.67 10.69
CA SER A 186 -26.34 10.68 9.31
C SER A 186 -25.23 10.48 8.29
N SER A 187 -25.56 9.90 7.13
CA SER A 187 -24.68 9.81 5.96
C SER A 187 -24.94 11.00 5.02
N PRO A 188 -24.04 12.00 4.92
CA PRO A 188 -24.26 13.20 4.11
C PRO A 188 -24.25 12.96 2.59
N GLY A 189 -23.87 11.75 2.13
CA GLY A 189 -23.90 11.36 0.72
C GLY A 189 -22.85 12.04 -0.17
N ASN A 190 -21.85 12.69 0.43
CA ASN A 190 -20.76 13.35 -0.28
C ASN A 190 -19.49 13.36 0.59
N PRO A 191 -18.29 13.48 -0.01
CA PRO A 191 -17.02 13.42 0.73
C PRO A 191 -16.62 14.73 1.40
N ASN A 192 -17.37 15.84 1.24
CA ASN A 192 -17.00 17.17 1.78
C ASN A 192 -17.19 17.24 3.30
N ASN A 193 -16.39 16.47 4.01
CA ASN A 193 -16.36 16.36 5.45
C ASN A 193 -14.90 16.43 5.90
N THR A 194 -14.69 16.82 7.15
CA THR A 194 -13.38 16.97 7.80
C THR A 194 -13.44 16.29 9.16
N PHE A 195 -12.30 15.83 9.68
CA PHE A 195 -12.25 15.12 10.96
C PHE A 195 -11.46 15.90 12.00
N TYR A 196 -12.11 16.24 13.10
CA TYR A 196 -11.59 17.14 14.14
C TYR A 196 -11.04 16.35 15.33
N PHE A 197 -9.99 16.89 15.93
CA PHE A 197 -9.49 16.55 17.26
C PHE A 197 -9.47 17.84 18.09
N THR A 198 -10.28 17.90 19.13
CA THR A 198 -10.43 19.11 19.95
C THR A 198 -10.23 18.82 21.43
N PHE A 199 -9.72 19.83 22.12
CA PHE A 199 -9.31 19.84 23.51
C PHE A 199 -9.98 21.00 24.23
N ASP A 200 -9.92 20.98 25.55
CA ASP A 200 -10.32 22.09 26.40
C ASP A 200 -9.27 23.21 26.34
N GLY A 201 -9.67 24.37 25.84
CA GLY A 201 -8.80 25.53 25.68
C GLY A 201 -8.35 26.14 27.00
N GLU A 202 -9.20 26.13 28.03
CA GLU A 202 -8.86 26.67 29.34
C GLU A 202 -7.81 25.79 30.02
N ALA A 203 -7.95 24.46 29.89
CA ALA A 203 -6.97 23.51 30.42
C ALA A 203 -5.59 23.61 29.76
N LEU A 204 -5.54 24.03 28.48
CA LEU A 204 -4.33 24.19 27.69
C LEU A 204 -3.84 25.63 27.54
N ALA A 205 -4.53 26.62 28.11
CA ALA A 205 -4.21 28.04 27.88
C ALA A 205 -2.73 28.36 28.18
N GLY A 206 -2.01 28.84 27.17
CA GLY A 206 -0.58 29.16 27.27
C GLY A 206 0.38 27.96 27.32
N LYS A 207 -0.11 26.75 27.03
CA LYS A 207 0.68 25.51 27.00
C LYS A 207 0.84 24.99 25.56
N SER A 208 1.69 23.97 25.43
CA SER A 208 1.86 23.20 24.20
C SER A 208 1.47 21.75 24.44
N LEU A 209 0.96 21.10 23.39
CA LEU A 209 0.74 19.65 23.38
C LEU A 209 1.44 19.05 22.16
N HIS A 210 2.09 17.91 22.35
CA HIS A 210 2.75 17.14 21.31
C HIS A 210 1.84 15.98 20.91
N ILE A 211 1.61 15.78 19.61
CA ILE A 211 0.68 14.78 19.08
C ILE A 211 1.35 13.98 17.96
N ASN A 212 1.20 12.67 17.98
CA ASN A 212 1.71 11.78 16.93
C ASN A 212 0.80 10.58 16.72
N LEU A 213 1.00 9.86 15.60
CA LEU A 213 0.27 8.67 15.18
C LEU A 213 -1.22 8.80 15.46
N LEU A 214 -1.83 9.74 14.75
CA LEU A 214 -3.27 9.91 14.68
C LEU A 214 -3.84 8.83 13.76
N SER A 215 -5.05 8.37 14.02
CA SER A 215 -5.68 7.35 13.19
C SER A 215 -7.19 7.43 13.30
N LEU A 216 -7.87 7.15 12.20
CA LEU A 216 -9.31 6.96 12.14
C LEU A 216 -9.62 5.81 11.19
N PHE A 217 -10.20 4.74 11.74
CA PHE A 217 -10.70 3.62 10.95
C PHE A 217 -12.22 3.60 10.99
N LYS A 218 -12.82 3.53 9.81
CA LYS A 218 -14.17 2.98 9.63
C LYS A 218 -14.11 1.47 9.82
N GLN A 219 -15.26 0.82 10.04
CA GLN A 219 -15.37 -0.63 9.91
C GLN A 219 -14.64 -1.13 8.65
N THR A 220 -13.80 -2.15 8.84
CA THR A 220 -12.91 -2.72 7.83
C THR A 220 -13.46 -4.03 7.28
N TYR A 221 -12.98 -4.43 6.10
CA TYR A 221 -13.31 -5.70 5.48
C TYR A 221 -13.06 -6.86 6.45
N LYS A 222 -14.08 -7.73 6.62
CA LYS A 222 -14.12 -8.82 7.61
C LYS A 222 -13.73 -8.41 9.05
N ASN A 223 -13.91 -7.14 9.42
CA ASN A 223 -13.57 -6.58 10.73
C ASN A 223 -12.09 -6.75 11.13
N ARG A 224 -11.16 -6.82 10.17
CA ARG A 224 -9.72 -6.93 10.45
C ARG A 224 -9.20 -5.64 11.10
N PHE A 225 -8.47 -5.76 12.23
CA PHE A 225 -7.70 -4.65 12.77
C PHE A 225 -6.64 -4.20 11.75
N ASN A 226 -6.39 -2.89 11.65
CA ASN A 226 -5.48 -2.32 10.65
C ASN A 226 -5.80 -2.76 9.20
N GLY A 227 -7.08 -3.08 8.96
CA GLY A 227 -7.53 -3.80 7.76
C GLY A 227 -7.88 -2.91 6.59
N LEU A 228 -8.61 -3.50 5.64
CA LEU A 228 -8.95 -2.89 4.36
C LEU A 228 -10.24 -2.08 4.41
N ARG A 229 -10.37 -1.12 3.49
CA ARG A 229 -11.66 -0.52 3.13
C ARG A 229 -12.60 -1.58 2.57
N GLU A 230 -13.80 -1.69 3.16
CA GLU A 230 -14.79 -2.72 2.82
C GLU A 230 -15.21 -2.70 1.35
N ASP A 231 -15.47 -1.52 0.81
CA ASP A 231 -15.97 -1.31 -0.55
C ASP A 231 -14.94 -1.72 -1.61
N LEU A 232 -13.68 -1.31 -1.44
CA LEU A 232 -12.62 -1.63 -2.37
C LEU A 232 -12.17 -3.10 -2.27
N ALA A 233 -12.08 -3.65 -1.06
CA ALA A 233 -11.77 -5.07 -0.89
C ALA A 233 -12.85 -5.96 -1.52
N GLN A 234 -14.13 -5.62 -1.34
CA GLN A 234 -15.23 -6.32 -2.00
C GLN A 234 -15.13 -6.23 -3.53
N ALA A 235 -14.87 -5.04 -4.07
CA ALA A 235 -14.71 -4.85 -5.51
C ALA A 235 -13.56 -5.69 -6.08
N VAL A 236 -12.43 -5.81 -5.36
CA VAL A 236 -11.33 -6.70 -5.78
C VAL A 236 -11.77 -8.17 -5.77
N GLY A 237 -12.52 -8.61 -4.76
CA GLY A 237 -13.08 -9.96 -4.72
C GLY A 237 -14.04 -10.24 -5.89
N ASP A 238 -14.88 -9.27 -6.22
CA ASP A 238 -15.89 -9.37 -7.29
C ASP A 238 -15.29 -9.44 -8.71
N ILE A 239 -14.00 -9.09 -8.89
CA ILE A 239 -13.26 -9.31 -10.15
C ILE A 239 -13.17 -10.81 -10.49
N GLY A 240 -13.20 -11.70 -9.49
CA GLY A 240 -13.02 -13.13 -9.70
C GLY A 240 -11.59 -13.51 -10.09
N ALA A 241 -10.60 -12.72 -9.63
CA ALA A 241 -9.19 -13.03 -9.78
C ALA A 241 -8.82 -14.33 -9.03
N SER A 242 -7.85 -15.08 -9.55
CA SER A 242 -7.40 -16.33 -8.92
C SER A 242 -6.07 -16.18 -8.16
N TRP A 243 -5.34 -15.10 -8.45
CA TRP A 243 -4.07 -14.79 -7.81
C TRP A 243 -3.86 -13.27 -7.71
N ILE A 244 -2.94 -12.90 -6.82
CA ILE A 244 -2.48 -11.53 -6.64
C ILE A 244 -0.96 -11.47 -6.54
N ARG A 245 -0.35 -10.51 -7.25
CA ARG A 245 1.08 -10.15 -7.10
C ARG A 245 1.25 -9.07 -6.02
N LEU A 246 2.09 -9.36 -5.03
CA LEU A 246 2.32 -8.52 -3.83
C LEU A 246 3.78 -8.65 -3.34
N PRO A 247 4.33 -7.63 -2.68
CA PRO A 247 4.13 -6.23 -3.03
C PRO A 247 4.68 -6.00 -4.44
N GLY A 248 3.95 -5.24 -5.24
CA GLY A 248 4.21 -5.16 -6.66
C GLY A 248 4.98 -3.94 -7.11
N GLY A 249 5.54 -4.12 -8.30
CA GLY A 249 5.88 -3.06 -9.23
C GLY A 249 7.06 -2.20 -8.81
N ASN A 250 7.06 -1.02 -9.38
CA ASN A 250 8.08 -0.02 -9.14
C ASN A 250 8.12 0.41 -7.67
N ASN A 251 6.98 0.31 -6.96
CA ASN A 251 6.94 0.62 -5.53
C ASN A 251 7.69 -0.40 -4.64
N MET A 252 7.94 -1.62 -5.13
CA MET A 252 8.83 -2.59 -4.46
C MET A 252 10.31 -2.23 -4.68
N GLU A 253 10.69 -1.84 -5.90
CA GLU A 253 12.05 -1.40 -6.23
C GLU A 253 12.45 -0.15 -5.44
N GLY A 254 11.52 0.81 -5.32
CA GLY A 254 11.73 2.09 -4.68
C GLY A 254 12.43 3.10 -5.59
N VAL A 255 12.23 4.39 -5.27
CA VAL A 255 12.77 5.52 -6.06
C VAL A 255 14.30 5.54 -6.15
N GLY A 256 14.99 4.99 -5.17
CA GLY A 256 16.44 5.03 -5.02
C GLY A 256 16.85 4.43 -3.68
N PHE A 257 18.13 4.12 -3.49
CA PHE A 257 18.62 3.64 -2.21
C PHE A 257 18.35 4.68 -1.09
N PRO A 258 17.88 4.28 0.10
CA PRO A 258 17.60 2.92 0.57
C PRO A 258 16.12 2.49 0.46
N TYR A 259 15.27 3.17 -0.33
CA TYR A 259 13.80 3.14 -0.25
C TYR A 259 13.07 1.99 -0.97
N HIS A 260 13.74 0.86 -1.17
CA HIS A 260 13.07 -0.38 -1.57
C HIS A 260 12.10 -0.87 -0.48
N PHE A 261 11.14 -1.71 -0.86
CA PHE A 261 10.25 -2.34 0.10
C PHE A 261 11.04 -3.29 1.03
N LYS A 262 10.92 -3.06 2.33
CA LYS A 262 11.56 -3.84 3.40
C LYS A 262 10.49 -4.43 4.31
N TRP A 263 10.16 -5.70 4.10
CA TRP A 263 9.05 -6.38 4.78
C TRP A 263 9.07 -6.19 6.30
N ASN A 264 10.25 -6.22 6.90
CA ASN A 264 10.48 -6.12 8.34
C ASN A 264 10.24 -4.71 8.92
N GLU A 265 10.22 -3.67 8.09
CA GLU A 265 9.84 -2.30 8.48
C GLU A 265 8.32 -2.07 8.37
N THR A 266 7.58 -3.06 7.86
CA THR A 266 6.12 -2.98 7.61
C THR A 266 5.28 -3.82 8.58
N ILE A 267 5.88 -4.40 9.61
CA ILE A 267 5.20 -5.30 10.57
C ILE A 267 5.22 -4.71 11.98
N GLY A 268 4.44 -5.31 12.89
CA GLY A 268 4.39 -4.87 14.28
C GLY A 268 3.54 -3.62 14.50
N ASP A 269 3.76 -2.95 15.63
CA ASP A 269 3.04 -1.74 16.02
C ASP A 269 3.31 -0.62 15.00
N LEU A 270 2.26 0.11 14.63
CA LEU A 270 2.33 1.22 13.68
C LEU A 270 3.33 2.29 14.12
N LYS A 271 3.54 2.47 15.44
CA LYS A 271 4.51 3.44 15.94
C LYS A 271 5.94 3.06 15.56
N ASP A 272 6.21 1.80 15.28
CA ASP A 272 7.54 1.29 14.96
C ASP A 272 7.75 1.13 13.45
N ARG A 273 6.77 1.53 12.62
CA ARG A 273 6.87 1.54 11.15
C ARG A 273 7.30 2.93 10.66
N PRO A 274 8.50 3.08 10.08
CA PRO A 274 9.02 4.40 9.68
C PRO A 274 8.32 4.96 8.44
N GLY A 275 7.74 4.10 7.61
CA GLY A 275 7.32 4.44 6.26
C GLY A 275 8.52 4.71 5.36
N ARG A 276 8.26 5.14 4.13
CA ARG A 276 9.30 5.38 3.12
C ARG A 276 8.82 6.31 2.01
N LEU A 277 9.77 6.82 1.22
CA LEU A 277 9.45 7.47 -0.04
C LEU A 277 8.77 6.46 -0.96
N GLY A 278 7.51 6.73 -1.32
CA GLY A 278 6.81 5.96 -2.33
C GLY A 278 7.26 6.37 -3.73
N THR A 279 7.10 5.44 -4.67
CA THR A 279 7.50 5.65 -6.06
C THR A 279 6.58 6.60 -6.82
N TRP A 280 5.31 6.65 -6.44
CA TRP A 280 4.25 7.32 -7.21
C TRP A 280 3.86 8.68 -6.65
N GLY A 281 4.83 9.36 -6.04
CA GLY A 281 4.73 10.77 -5.71
C GLY A 281 4.16 11.11 -4.35
N ASP A 282 3.97 10.12 -3.48
CA ASP A 282 3.61 10.35 -2.08
C ASP A 282 4.37 9.40 -1.14
N ILE A 283 4.35 9.68 0.15
CA ILE A 283 4.90 8.82 1.19
C ILE A 283 4.03 7.58 1.36
N ASN A 284 4.66 6.42 1.52
CA ASN A 284 3.96 5.25 2.04
C ASN A 284 4.17 5.20 3.56
N THR A 285 3.06 5.10 4.30
CA THR A 285 3.08 4.93 5.75
C THR A 285 3.59 3.55 6.17
N ASP A 286 3.55 2.59 5.23
CA ASP A 286 3.72 1.15 5.44
C ASP A 286 2.75 0.59 6.51
N GLY A 287 1.63 1.28 6.74
CA GLY A 287 0.50 0.80 7.54
C GLY A 287 -0.19 -0.41 6.90
N PHE A 288 -0.21 -0.45 5.56
CA PHE A 288 -0.64 -1.61 4.79
C PHE A 288 0.56 -2.49 4.40
N GLY A 289 1.16 -3.10 5.41
CA GLY A 289 2.39 -3.88 5.31
C GLY A 289 2.17 -5.31 4.85
N ILE A 290 3.24 -6.11 4.88
CA ILE A 290 3.22 -7.47 4.35
C ILE A 290 2.17 -8.36 5.05
N LEU A 291 1.97 -8.23 6.37
CA LEU A 291 0.96 -9.02 7.09
C LEU A 291 -0.47 -8.66 6.65
N GLU A 292 -0.75 -7.36 6.49
CA GLU A 292 -2.05 -6.92 6.03
C GLU A 292 -2.31 -7.33 4.57
N GLN A 293 -1.28 -7.28 3.71
CA GLN A 293 -1.36 -7.73 2.31
C GLN A 293 -1.58 -9.25 2.20
N MET A 294 -0.90 -10.05 3.03
CA MET A 294 -1.11 -11.50 3.08
C MET A 294 -2.47 -11.86 3.69
N GLN A 295 -2.95 -11.09 4.68
CA GLN A 295 -4.30 -11.25 5.23
C GLN A 295 -5.37 -10.88 4.19
N MET A 296 -5.14 -9.88 3.34
CA MET A 296 -6.00 -9.56 2.20
C MET A 296 -6.09 -10.74 1.24
N ALA A 297 -4.96 -11.28 0.78
CA ALA A 297 -4.94 -12.42 -0.14
C ALA A 297 -5.70 -13.61 0.45
N LYS A 298 -5.49 -13.91 1.73
CA LYS A 298 -6.24 -14.97 2.44
C LYS A 298 -7.74 -14.69 2.53
N ASP A 299 -8.14 -13.44 2.82
CA ASP A 299 -9.55 -13.09 2.96
C ASP A 299 -10.29 -13.07 1.63
N LEU A 300 -9.58 -12.84 0.52
CA LEU A 300 -10.13 -12.84 -0.83
C LEU A 300 -9.92 -14.18 -1.57
N ASP A 301 -9.34 -15.19 -0.90
CA ASP A 301 -9.04 -16.51 -1.48
C ASP A 301 -8.15 -16.44 -2.73
N LEU A 302 -7.11 -15.60 -2.67
CA LEU A 302 -6.17 -15.37 -3.76
C LEU A 302 -4.84 -16.10 -3.53
N THR A 303 -4.36 -16.79 -4.57
CA THR A 303 -2.98 -17.30 -4.58
C THR A 303 -1.99 -16.14 -4.63
N VAL A 304 -0.94 -16.16 -3.80
CA VAL A 304 0.05 -15.08 -3.77
C VAL A 304 1.23 -15.36 -4.70
N VAL A 305 1.58 -14.34 -5.48
CA VAL A 305 2.86 -14.20 -6.19
C VAL A 305 3.69 -13.16 -5.44
N LEU A 306 4.67 -13.62 -4.66
CA LEU A 306 5.47 -12.75 -3.80
C LEU A 306 6.62 -12.12 -4.59
N GLY A 307 6.57 -10.81 -4.81
CA GLY A 307 7.67 -10.03 -5.35
C GLY A 307 8.80 -9.90 -4.33
N LEU A 308 10.04 -10.07 -4.77
CA LEU A 308 11.23 -9.91 -3.95
C LEU A 308 12.16 -8.87 -4.58
N PHE A 309 12.63 -7.90 -3.80
CA PHE A 309 13.59 -6.91 -4.29
C PHE A 309 14.89 -7.58 -4.77
N ALA A 310 15.31 -7.28 -6.00
CA ALA A 310 16.46 -7.93 -6.64
C ALA A 310 17.69 -7.00 -6.82
N GLY A 311 17.72 -5.83 -6.17
CA GLY A 311 18.89 -4.95 -6.17
C GLY A 311 18.97 -3.95 -7.33
N LEU A 312 17.86 -3.60 -7.97
CA LEU A 312 17.72 -2.50 -8.93
C LEU A 312 16.74 -1.47 -8.38
N TYR A 313 17.12 -0.19 -8.36
CA TYR A 313 16.25 0.93 -8.05
C TYR A 313 15.81 1.69 -9.30
N LEU A 314 14.73 2.46 -9.19
CA LEU A 314 14.17 3.21 -10.32
C LEU A 314 15.03 4.38 -10.80
N ASN A 315 15.89 4.94 -9.93
CA ASN A 315 16.88 5.93 -10.33
C ASN A 315 18.07 5.32 -11.10
N GLY A 316 18.10 3.99 -11.27
CA GLY A 316 19.18 3.26 -11.94
C GLY A 316 20.33 2.83 -11.01
N ASP A 317 20.22 3.07 -9.70
CA ASP A 317 21.17 2.50 -8.75
C ASP A 317 21.06 0.96 -8.77
N ILE A 318 22.21 0.30 -8.85
CA ILE A 318 22.33 -1.16 -8.89
C ILE A 318 23.23 -1.60 -7.75
N ILE A 319 22.75 -2.53 -6.93
CA ILE A 319 23.54 -3.13 -5.86
C ILE A 319 24.69 -3.94 -6.47
N ALA A 320 25.93 -3.61 -6.09
CA ALA A 320 27.12 -4.32 -6.56
C ALA A 320 27.11 -5.79 -6.12
N GLN A 321 27.73 -6.66 -6.91
CA GLN A 321 27.74 -8.11 -6.64
C GLN A 321 28.27 -8.47 -5.25
N LYS A 322 29.30 -7.78 -4.75
CA LYS A 322 29.85 -8.00 -3.42
C LYS A 322 28.89 -7.63 -2.28
N ASP A 323 27.89 -6.78 -2.57
CA ASP A 323 26.97 -6.19 -1.59
C ASP A 323 25.55 -6.79 -1.71
N ILE A 324 25.32 -7.80 -2.56
CA ILE A 324 24.00 -8.42 -2.77
C ILE A 324 23.55 -9.30 -1.60
N GLY A 325 24.49 -9.79 -0.78
CA GLY A 325 24.24 -10.75 0.30
C GLY A 325 23.13 -10.32 1.27
N PRO A 326 23.17 -9.12 1.86
CA PRO A 326 22.13 -8.63 2.76
C PRO A 326 20.70 -8.63 2.14
N TYR A 327 20.59 -8.44 0.83
CA TYR A 327 19.30 -8.46 0.12
C TYR A 327 18.80 -9.88 -0.11
N VAL A 328 19.71 -10.84 -0.30
CA VAL A 328 19.38 -12.28 -0.30
C VAL A 328 18.88 -12.70 1.09
N ASP A 329 19.54 -12.26 2.16
CA ASP A 329 19.12 -12.54 3.54
C ASP A 329 17.76 -11.91 3.86
N LEU A 330 17.50 -10.69 3.37
CA LEU A 330 16.21 -10.02 3.50
C LEU A 330 15.10 -10.86 2.84
N ALA A 331 15.31 -11.34 1.61
CA ALA A 331 14.35 -12.19 0.90
C ALA A 331 14.13 -13.55 1.59
N LEU A 332 15.21 -14.21 2.06
CA LEU A 332 15.08 -15.49 2.76
C LEU A 332 14.40 -15.37 4.12
N SER A 333 14.64 -14.26 4.84
CA SER A 333 13.97 -13.97 6.10
C SER A 333 12.50 -13.60 5.90
N GLU A 334 12.14 -12.94 4.80
CA GLU A 334 10.75 -12.71 4.41
C GLU A 334 10.01 -14.02 4.16
N LEU A 335 10.61 -14.91 3.37
CA LEU A 335 10.03 -16.23 3.10
C LEU A 335 9.89 -17.06 4.37
N GLU A 336 10.89 -17.03 5.27
CA GLU A 336 10.79 -17.73 6.56
C GLU A 336 9.74 -17.10 7.47
N PHE A 337 9.63 -15.77 7.48
CA PHE A 337 8.59 -15.06 8.22
C PHE A 337 7.20 -15.49 7.76
N LEU A 338 6.97 -15.57 6.45
CA LEU A 338 5.66 -15.92 5.91
C LEU A 338 5.35 -17.41 6.00
N THR A 339 6.31 -18.28 5.70
CA THR A 339 6.07 -19.73 5.48
C THR A 339 6.65 -20.64 6.57
N GLY A 340 7.52 -20.11 7.43
CA GLY A 340 8.22 -20.89 8.45
C GLY A 340 7.32 -21.35 9.60
N ASP A 341 7.67 -22.48 10.20
CA ASP A 341 7.04 -22.98 11.42
C ASP A 341 7.31 -22.04 12.60
N THR A 342 6.41 -22.05 13.60
CA THR A 342 6.54 -21.23 14.81
C THR A 342 7.82 -21.49 15.63
N SER A 343 8.53 -22.60 15.40
CA SER A 343 9.82 -22.91 16.00
C SER A 343 11.01 -22.20 15.35
N THR A 344 10.86 -21.65 14.14
CA THR A 344 11.92 -20.89 13.48
C THR A 344 11.92 -19.43 13.96
N LYS A 345 13.05 -18.72 13.80
CA LYS A 345 13.20 -17.34 14.28
C LYS A 345 12.13 -16.41 13.70
N TYR A 346 11.91 -16.49 12.40
CA TYR A 346 10.96 -15.57 11.75
C TYR A 346 9.53 -16.11 11.77
N GLY A 347 9.31 -17.43 11.82
CA GLY A 347 7.99 -18.00 12.06
C GLY A 347 7.47 -17.69 13.47
N SER A 348 8.32 -17.72 14.50
CA SER A 348 7.95 -17.30 15.86
C SER A 348 7.60 -15.80 15.92
N LEU A 349 8.32 -14.97 15.16
CA LEU A 349 8.02 -13.53 15.04
C LEU A 349 6.62 -13.33 14.44
N ARG A 350 6.30 -13.99 13.31
CA ARG A 350 4.96 -13.96 12.70
C ARG A 350 3.87 -14.39 13.71
N ALA A 351 4.12 -15.47 14.45
CA ALA A 351 3.19 -15.97 15.47
C ALA A 351 2.95 -14.95 16.60
N SER A 352 4.00 -14.28 17.09
CA SER A 352 3.88 -13.24 18.12
C SER A 352 3.06 -12.03 17.69
N LEU A 353 2.95 -11.79 16.37
CA LEU A 353 2.13 -10.75 15.77
C LEU A 353 0.68 -11.19 15.51
N GLY A 354 0.28 -12.35 16.01
CA GLY A 354 -1.10 -12.88 15.92
C GLY A 354 -1.34 -13.80 14.71
N PHE A 355 -0.31 -14.18 13.98
CA PHE A 355 -0.40 -15.04 12.79
C PHE A 355 0.39 -16.36 12.99
N PRO A 356 -0.06 -17.26 13.89
CA PRO A 356 0.69 -18.48 14.20
C PRO A 356 0.78 -19.44 13.01
N GLN A 357 -0.29 -19.53 12.21
CA GLN A 357 -0.32 -20.39 11.03
C GLN A 357 0.53 -19.79 9.90
N PRO A 358 1.42 -20.57 9.27
CA PRO A 358 2.13 -20.14 8.07
C PRO A 358 1.17 -19.70 6.96
N PHE A 359 1.57 -18.69 6.21
CA PHE A 359 0.94 -18.36 4.94
C PHE A 359 1.43 -19.33 3.85
N THR A 360 0.58 -19.58 2.86
CA THR A 360 0.96 -20.31 1.65
C THR A 360 1.59 -19.33 0.66
N VAL A 361 2.86 -19.57 0.30
CA VAL A 361 3.55 -18.87 -0.79
C VAL A 361 4.14 -19.94 -1.69
N GLU A 362 3.57 -20.09 -2.88
CA GLU A 362 4.03 -21.07 -3.88
C GLU A 362 4.83 -20.42 -5.01
N TRP A 363 4.66 -19.12 -5.21
CA TRP A 363 5.23 -18.36 -6.31
C TRP A 363 5.99 -17.16 -5.78
N VAL A 364 7.24 -17.02 -6.23
CA VAL A 364 8.06 -15.85 -5.99
C VAL A 364 8.51 -15.26 -7.31
N GLU A 365 8.47 -13.94 -7.43
CA GLU A 365 9.07 -13.21 -8.53
C GLU A 365 10.32 -12.50 -8.02
N ILE A 366 11.46 -12.77 -8.66
CA ILE A 366 12.72 -12.12 -8.33
C ILE A 366 12.80 -10.82 -9.12
N GLY A 367 12.62 -9.70 -8.44
CA GLY A 367 12.71 -8.36 -9.01
C GLY A 367 11.46 -7.88 -9.73
N ASN A 368 11.59 -6.77 -10.43
CA ASN A 368 10.54 -6.13 -11.21
C ASN A 368 11.22 -5.42 -12.38
N GLU A 369 10.74 -5.66 -13.61
CA GLU A 369 11.18 -4.94 -14.82
C GLU A 369 12.71 -4.75 -14.94
N ASP A 370 13.50 -5.74 -14.53
CA ASP A 370 14.95 -5.58 -14.35
C ASP A 370 15.75 -5.32 -15.63
N TYR A 371 15.09 -5.29 -16.78
CA TYR A 371 15.65 -4.84 -18.05
C TYR A 371 15.71 -3.31 -18.17
N LEU A 372 14.97 -2.58 -17.33
CA LEU A 372 14.97 -1.12 -17.26
C LEU A 372 16.25 -0.58 -16.61
N ASN A 373 16.49 0.72 -16.82
CA ASN A 373 17.55 1.49 -16.15
C ASN A 373 18.96 0.86 -16.18
N GLY A 374 19.26 0.07 -17.23
CA GLY A 374 20.55 -0.62 -17.35
C GLY A 374 20.72 -1.84 -16.43
N GLY A 375 19.66 -2.32 -15.78
CA GLY A 375 19.69 -3.45 -14.85
C GLY A 375 19.88 -4.82 -15.50
N GLY A 376 19.59 -4.96 -16.81
CA GLY A 376 19.56 -6.25 -17.49
C GLY A 376 20.87 -7.04 -17.44
N PRO A 377 22.05 -6.42 -17.72
CA PRO A 377 23.35 -7.08 -17.61
C PRO A 377 23.63 -7.62 -16.20
N THR A 378 23.34 -6.86 -15.14
CA THR A 378 23.61 -7.29 -13.75
C THR A 378 22.59 -8.30 -13.24
N TYR A 379 21.35 -8.22 -13.72
CA TYR A 379 20.31 -9.22 -13.45
C TYR A 379 20.76 -10.61 -13.91
N LYS A 380 21.22 -10.69 -15.17
CA LYS A 380 21.68 -11.94 -15.79
C LYS A 380 23.00 -12.45 -15.22
N SER A 381 23.92 -11.56 -14.86
CA SER A 381 25.27 -11.97 -14.44
C SER A 381 25.35 -12.41 -12.99
N TYR A 382 24.64 -11.76 -12.05
CA TYR A 382 24.70 -12.15 -10.63
C TYR A 382 23.43 -11.95 -9.81
N ARG A 383 22.62 -10.91 -10.04
CA ARG A 383 21.52 -10.58 -9.10
C ARG A 383 20.44 -11.66 -9.06
N PHE A 384 19.94 -12.09 -10.22
CA PHE A 384 18.96 -13.18 -10.27
C PHE A 384 19.53 -14.47 -9.68
N ARG A 385 20.76 -14.84 -10.06
CA ARG A 385 21.38 -16.10 -9.64
C ARG A 385 21.60 -16.15 -8.13
N ALA A 386 22.00 -15.03 -7.51
CA ALA A 386 22.20 -14.95 -6.07
C ALA A 386 20.91 -15.25 -5.28
N LEU A 387 19.79 -14.64 -5.66
CA LEU A 387 18.50 -14.91 -5.01
C LEU A 387 17.96 -16.30 -5.39
N TYR A 388 18.02 -16.67 -6.67
CA TYR A 388 17.52 -17.95 -7.17
C TYR A 388 18.18 -19.13 -6.46
N ASP A 389 19.51 -19.13 -6.33
CA ASP A 389 20.24 -20.23 -5.69
C ASP A 389 19.92 -20.35 -4.21
N ALA A 390 19.88 -19.22 -3.51
CA ALA A 390 19.55 -19.17 -2.10
C ALA A 390 18.12 -19.67 -1.84
N ILE A 391 17.15 -19.23 -2.66
CA ILE A 391 15.75 -19.65 -2.56
C ILE A 391 15.62 -21.14 -2.89
N ARG A 392 16.23 -21.62 -3.98
CA ARG A 392 16.17 -23.04 -4.36
C ARG A 392 16.81 -23.97 -3.33
N ALA A 393 17.88 -23.52 -2.68
CA ALA A 393 18.53 -24.30 -1.63
C ALA A 393 17.62 -24.51 -0.41
N LYS A 394 16.86 -23.48 0.01
CA LYS A 394 15.99 -23.54 1.20
C LYS A 394 14.56 -23.99 0.89
N TYR A 395 14.06 -23.67 -0.30
CA TYR A 395 12.68 -23.90 -0.77
C TYR A 395 12.68 -24.56 -2.17
N PRO A 396 13.12 -25.82 -2.30
CA PRO A 396 13.36 -26.46 -3.60
C PRO A 396 12.10 -26.58 -4.47
N LYS A 397 10.91 -26.62 -3.86
CA LYS A 397 9.61 -26.72 -4.55
C LYS A 397 9.00 -25.37 -4.95
N MET A 398 9.58 -24.25 -4.52
CA MET A 398 9.06 -22.91 -4.80
C MET A 398 9.07 -22.63 -6.31
N ASN A 399 8.02 -21.99 -6.83
CA ASN A 399 8.00 -21.55 -8.22
C ASN A 399 8.67 -20.19 -8.32
N VAL A 400 9.71 -20.09 -9.14
CA VAL A 400 10.49 -18.86 -9.27
C VAL A 400 10.26 -18.24 -10.64
N ILE A 401 9.85 -16.98 -10.66
CA ILE A 401 9.60 -16.17 -11.85
C ILE A 401 10.74 -15.17 -12.01
N SER A 402 11.21 -15.03 -13.25
CA SER A 402 12.13 -13.98 -13.67
C SER A 402 11.34 -12.75 -14.11
N SER A 403 11.81 -11.56 -13.77
CA SER A 403 11.24 -10.27 -14.19
C SER A 403 11.67 -9.86 -15.61
N ILE A 404 12.58 -10.60 -16.25
CA ILE A 404 13.04 -10.33 -17.62
C ILE A 404 12.84 -11.53 -18.56
N ASN A 405 12.85 -11.22 -19.85
CA ASN A 405 12.89 -12.17 -20.95
C ASN A 405 14.06 -11.85 -21.93
N PRO A 406 14.81 -12.84 -22.44
CA PRO A 406 14.82 -14.25 -22.04
C PRO A 406 15.20 -14.43 -20.57
N SER A 407 14.53 -15.38 -19.91
CA SER A 407 14.76 -15.69 -18.50
C SER A 407 16.18 -16.26 -18.30
N PRO A 408 16.93 -15.80 -17.27
CA PRO A 408 18.20 -16.39 -16.86
C PRO A 408 18.02 -17.64 -15.98
N SER A 409 16.77 -18.09 -15.73
CA SER A 409 16.51 -19.29 -14.92
C SER A 409 17.10 -20.55 -15.57
N PRO A 410 17.78 -21.42 -14.79
CA PRO A 410 18.27 -22.70 -15.29
C PRO A 410 17.16 -23.75 -15.44
N ASP A 411 15.98 -23.51 -14.86
CA ASP A 411 14.85 -24.43 -14.95
C ASP A 411 14.38 -24.50 -16.41
N LYS A 412 14.71 -25.60 -17.09
CA LYS A 412 14.27 -25.84 -18.47
C LYS A 412 12.81 -26.28 -18.49
N GLY A 413 11.95 -25.27 -18.48
CA GLY A 413 10.51 -25.30 -18.68
C GLY A 413 10.03 -23.89 -18.35
N ASN A 414 9.36 -23.21 -19.29
CA ASN A 414 8.71 -21.88 -19.17
C ASN A 414 9.30 -20.71 -19.96
N GLY A 415 10.27 -20.94 -20.84
CA GLY A 415 10.68 -19.95 -21.84
C GLY A 415 9.84 -20.05 -23.12
N GLY A 416 8.57 -19.62 -23.08
CA GLY A 416 7.84 -19.35 -24.33
C GLY A 416 8.60 -18.27 -25.11
N LYS A 417 8.79 -18.46 -26.42
CA LYS A 417 9.31 -17.40 -27.30
C LYS A 417 8.41 -16.17 -27.13
N SER A 418 8.86 -15.13 -26.43
CA SER A 418 8.22 -13.84 -26.61
C SER A 418 8.51 -13.41 -28.04
N ARG A 419 7.49 -12.87 -28.71
CA ARG A 419 7.72 -11.85 -29.72
C ARG A 419 7.66 -10.52 -28.99
N ASP A 420 8.64 -10.24 -28.14
CA ASP A 420 8.98 -8.86 -27.85
C ASP A 420 9.48 -8.32 -29.20
N ARG A 421 8.61 -7.57 -29.88
CA ARG A 421 9.07 -6.80 -31.03
C ARG A 421 10.11 -5.83 -30.49
N ASP A 422 11.23 -5.76 -31.21
CA ASP A 422 12.22 -4.70 -31.12
C ASP A 422 11.57 -3.31 -30.88
N PRO A 423 12.27 -2.39 -30.21
CA PRO A 423 11.71 -1.09 -29.82
C PRO A 423 11.06 -0.40 -31.02
N VAL A 424 9.77 -0.09 -30.85
CA VAL A 424 8.97 0.65 -31.82
C VAL A 424 9.71 1.93 -32.19
N THR A 425 9.89 2.12 -33.49
CA THR A 425 10.36 3.33 -34.16
C THR A 425 9.72 4.58 -33.55
N PRO A 426 10.44 5.71 -33.37
CA PRO A 426 9.88 6.89 -32.73
C PRO A 426 8.72 7.45 -33.57
N GLY A 427 7.48 7.40 -33.06
CA GLY A 427 6.36 7.99 -33.79
C GLY A 427 4.93 7.62 -33.37
N SER A 428 4.69 6.61 -32.53
CA SER A 428 3.32 6.30 -32.09
C SER A 428 3.15 6.51 -30.58
N ARG A 429 2.36 7.53 -30.23
CA ARG A 429 1.92 7.80 -28.86
C ARG A 429 0.82 6.81 -28.49
N HIS A 430 1.20 5.66 -27.95
CA HIS A 430 0.34 4.85 -27.09
C HIS A 430 1.22 4.29 -25.96
N PRO A 431 0.97 4.60 -24.68
CA PRO A 431 1.72 4.02 -23.59
C PRO A 431 1.29 2.56 -23.44
N ALA A 432 2.10 1.66 -23.99
CA ALA A 432 1.91 0.22 -23.87
C ALA A 432 2.24 -0.21 -22.43
N PHE A 433 1.23 -0.20 -21.56
CA PHE A 433 1.21 -0.97 -20.31
C PHE A 433 1.11 -2.47 -20.67
N SER A 434 2.22 -3.07 -21.07
CA SER A 434 2.37 -4.52 -21.25
C SER A 434 3.49 -4.97 -20.33
N LEU A 435 3.25 -4.87 -19.03
CA LEU A 435 4.27 -5.08 -18.01
C LEU A 435 3.86 -6.23 -17.08
N ASN A 436 4.75 -7.22 -17.01
CA ASN A 436 4.79 -8.39 -16.12
C ASN A 436 3.76 -9.52 -16.23
N THR A 437 2.55 -9.32 -16.76
CA THR A 437 1.60 -10.44 -16.90
C THR A 437 2.07 -11.49 -17.91
N THR A 438 2.79 -11.10 -18.96
CA THR A 438 3.28 -12.02 -20.00
C THR A 438 4.27 -13.05 -19.43
N THR A 439 5.17 -12.66 -18.54
CA THR A 439 6.17 -13.56 -17.94
C THR A 439 5.54 -14.53 -16.94
N PHE A 440 4.57 -14.05 -16.15
CA PHE A 440 3.80 -14.87 -15.22
C PHE A 440 2.87 -15.88 -15.95
N ILE A 441 2.09 -15.42 -16.93
CA ILE A 441 1.20 -16.27 -17.74
C ILE A 441 1.99 -17.35 -18.49
N ASN A 442 3.18 -17.03 -19.02
CA ASN A 442 4.05 -18.02 -19.65
C ASN A 442 4.58 -19.09 -18.67
N SER A 443 4.76 -18.72 -17.39
CA SER A 443 5.19 -19.67 -16.36
C SER A 443 4.08 -20.64 -15.90
N ILE A 444 2.83 -20.20 -15.99
CA ILE A 444 1.66 -21.00 -15.62
C ILE A 444 1.19 -21.90 -16.75
N THR A 445 1.11 -21.38 -17.97
CA THR A 445 0.55 -22.12 -19.13
C THR A 445 1.33 -23.38 -19.48
N GLN A 446 2.61 -23.47 -19.11
CA GLN A 446 3.45 -24.64 -19.33
C GLN A 446 3.41 -25.68 -18.20
N LYS A 447 2.92 -25.31 -17.00
CA LYS A 447 2.67 -26.27 -15.91
C LYS A 447 1.33 -27.01 -16.02
N GLY A 448 0.43 -26.55 -16.88
CA GLY A 448 -0.87 -27.18 -17.14
C GLY A 448 -0.81 -28.57 -17.80
N ASN A 449 0.38 -29.14 -18.01
CA ASN A 449 0.59 -30.49 -18.54
C ASN A 449 0.81 -31.57 -17.46
N ILE A 450 0.40 -31.32 -16.21
CA ILE A 450 0.40 -32.34 -15.16
C ILE A 450 -0.98 -32.40 -14.50
N ILE A 451 -1.93 -33.02 -15.21
CA ILE A 451 -2.86 -34.03 -14.66
C ILE A 451 -3.01 -35.12 -15.72
#